data_AF-A0A0F9U098-F1
#
_entry.id   AF-A0A0F9U098-F1
#
_cell.length_a   1.000
_cell.length_b   1.000
_cell.length_c   1.000
_cell.angle_alpha   90.00
_cell.angle_beta   90.00
_cell.angle_gamma   90.00
#
_symmetry.space_group_name_H-M   'P 1'
#
loop_
_entity.id
_entity.type
_entity.pdbx_description
1 polymer ?
#
loop_
_entity_poly.entity_id
_entity_poly.type
_entity_poly.pdbx_seq_one_letter_code
_entity_poly.pdbx_strand_id
1 'polypeptide(L)'
;MYTELYQSLNIGYDMDVKFDVVRIGERRKNHLSEILLEENTIMLKNALVDFLFDLKNSDGKNSEQVTIVVPAKGYNPKIRLQDFRDKRVRDLVKIKFSGFIYKGSDDSFLININNRVFR
;
A
#
# COMPACT_ATOMS: atom_id res chain seq x y z
N MET A 1 -20.54 -17.46 -0.05
CA MET A 1 -21.86 -16.82 -0.16
C MET A 1 -21.94 -15.63 0.82
N TYR A 2 -21.04 -14.66 0.67
CA TYR A 2 -21.04 -13.39 1.43
C TYR A 2 -20.63 -12.19 0.57
N THR A 3 -20.22 -12.42 -0.68
CA THR A 3 -19.70 -11.40 -1.59
C THR A 3 -20.79 -10.55 -2.25
N GLU A 4 -22.05 -10.97 -2.21
CA GLU A 4 -23.15 -10.30 -2.93
C GLU A 4 -23.97 -9.34 -2.05
N LEU A 5 -23.73 -9.31 -0.72
CA LEU A 5 -24.53 -8.51 0.21
C LEU A 5 -24.03 -7.07 0.40
N TYR A 6 -22.81 -6.74 -0.06
CA TYR A 6 -22.26 -5.38 0.01
C TYR A 6 -22.72 -4.48 -1.15
N GLN A 7 -23.32 -5.01 -2.20
CA GLN A 7 -23.74 -4.23 -3.37
C GLN A 7 -25.12 -3.54 -3.22
N SER A 8 -25.89 -3.83 -2.17
CA SER A 8 -27.28 -3.35 -2.04
C SER A 8 -27.53 -2.33 -0.93
N LEU A 9 -26.48 -1.78 -0.30
CA LEU A 9 -26.63 -0.68 0.64
C LEU A 9 -25.87 0.54 0.12
N ASN A 10 -26.62 1.58 -0.22
CA ASN A 10 -26.14 2.89 -0.65
C ASN A 10 -25.52 3.64 0.56
N ILE A 11 -24.45 3.08 1.14
CA ILE A 11 -23.69 3.65 2.25
C ILE A 11 -22.51 4.36 1.60
N GLY A 12 -22.56 5.68 1.48
CA GLY A 12 -21.57 6.42 0.71
C GLY A 12 -20.20 6.47 1.36
N TYR A 13 -19.38 5.44 1.21
CA TYR A 13 -17.95 5.41 1.52
C TYR A 13 -17.29 4.34 0.65
N ASP A 14 -16.36 4.75 -0.22
CA ASP A 14 -15.37 3.85 -0.80
C ASP A 14 -14.22 4.69 -1.34
N MET A 15 -13.10 4.73 -0.62
CA MET A 15 -11.88 5.32 -1.14
C MET A 15 -11.29 4.38 -2.19
N ASP A 16 -11.25 4.81 -3.45
CA ASP A 16 -10.62 4.04 -4.53
C ASP A 16 -9.09 4.04 -4.35
N VAL A 17 -8.52 2.92 -3.91
CA VAL A 17 -7.07 2.79 -3.67
C VAL A 17 -6.41 2.04 -4.81
N LYS A 18 -5.50 2.73 -5.50
CA LYS A 18 -4.66 2.16 -6.55
C LYS A 18 -3.26 1.95 -6.03
N PHE A 19 -2.67 0.81 -6.38
CA PHE A 19 -1.37 0.44 -5.87
C PHE A 19 -0.31 0.38 -6.97
N ASP A 20 0.85 0.96 -6.67
CA ASP A 20 2.10 0.60 -7.31
C ASP A 20 2.95 -0.19 -6.33
N VAL A 21 3.70 -1.16 -6.84
CA VAL A 21 4.66 -1.92 -6.02
C VAL A 21 6.05 -1.72 -6.59
N VAL A 22 6.92 -1.06 -5.83
CA VAL A 22 8.28 -0.69 -6.23
C VAL A 22 9.28 -1.47 -5.40
N ARG A 23 10.21 -2.15 -6.06
CA ARG A 23 11.29 -2.88 -5.38
C ARG A 23 12.55 -2.04 -5.27
N ILE A 24 13.12 -1.99 -4.08
CA ILE A 24 14.46 -1.45 -3.85
C ILE A 24 15.48 -2.57 -4.08
N GLY A 25 16.39 -2.36 -5.04
CA GLY A 25 17.43 -3.32 -5.38
C GLY A 25 16.95 -4.48 -6.24
N GLU A 26 17.71 -5.58 -6.25
CA GLU A 26 17.49 -6.69 -7.17
C GLU A 26 16.47 -7.72 -6.65
N ARG A 27 16.00 -8.56 -7.58
CA ARG A 27 15.21 -9.75 -7.25
C ARG A 27 16.00 -10.75 -6.43
N ARG A 28 15.35 -11.38 -5.45
CA ARG A 28 16.00 -12.42 -4.66
C ARG A 28 16.21 -13.66 -5.51
N LYS A 29 17.37 -14.27 -5.33
CA LYS A 29 17.73 -15.53 -5.97
C LYS A 29 16.89 -16.71 -5.43
N ASN A 30 16.52 -16.67 -4.15
CA ASN A 30 15.71 -17.71 -3.54
C ASN A 30 14.23 -17.52 -3.89
N HIS A 31 13.63 -18.50 -4.54
CA HIS A 31 12.25 -18.43 -5.02
C HIS A 31 11.21 -18.36 -3.89
N LEU A 32 11.35 -19.18 -2.84
CA LEU A 32 10.45 -19.15 -1.68
C LEU A 32 10.47 -17.79 -0.98
N SER A 33 11.63 -17.15 -0.95
CA SER A 33 11.80 -15.81 -0.38
C SER A 33 11.10 -14.71 -1.20
N GLU A 34 10.90 -14.93 -2.50
CA GLU A 34 10.11 -14.05 -3.37
C GLU A 34 8.62 -14.28 -3.18
N ILE A 35 8.17 -15.54 -3.11
CA ILE A 35 6.76 -15.88 -2.85
C ILE A 35 6.31 -15.26 -1.53
N LEU A 36 7.09 -15.46 -0.46
CA LEU A 36 6.75 -14.90 0.85
C LEU A 36 6.67 -13.36 0.84
N LEU A 37 7.49 -12.70 0.03
CA LEU A 37 7.42 -11.25 -0.14
C LEU A 37 6.14 -10.81 -0.86
N GLU A 38 5.75 -11.57 -1.89
CA GLU A 38 4.55 -11.31 -2.67
C GLU A 38 3.29 -11.49 -1.80
N GLU A 39 3.20 -12.59 -1.05
CA GLU A 39 2.12 -12.85 -0.10
C GLU A 39 2.02 -11.73 0.95
N ASN A 40 3.13 -11.36 1.58
CA ASN A 40 3.15 -10.26 2.55
C ASN A 40 2.74 -8.92 1.92
N THR A 41 3.05 -8.72 0.63
CA THR A 41 2.64 -7.52 -0.12
C THR A 41 1.14 -7.52 -0.35
N ILE A 42 0.56 -8.65 -0.75
CA ILE A 42 -0.89 -8.80 -0.91
C ILE A 42 -1.61 -8.58 0.42
N MET A 43 -1.14 -9.18 1.51
CA MET A 43 -1.72 -8.98 2.84
C MET A 43 -1.72 -7.50 3.26
N LEU A 44 -0.62 -6.78 3.01
CA LEU A 44 -0.54 -5.35 3.31
C LEU A 44 -1.50 -4.51 2.44
N LYS A 45 -1.63 -4.82 1.15
CA LYS A 45 -2.57 -4.14 0.25
C LYS A 45 -4.01 -4.31 0.74
N ASN A 46 -4.42 -5.54 1.06
CA ASN A 46 -5.76 -5.83 1.55
C ASN A 46 -6.03 -5.10 2.88
N ALA A 47 -5.10 -5.17 3.83
CA ALA A 47 -5.24 -4.47 5.10
C ALA A 47 -5.35 -2.95 4.94
N LEU A 48 -4.67 -2.37 3.93
CA LEU A 48 -4.80 -0.96 3.59
C LEU A 48 -6.15 -0.63 2.97
N VAL A 49 -6.64 -1.45 2.03
CA VAL A 49 -7.97 -1.26 1.42
C VAL A 49 -9.03 -1.28 2.52
N ASP A 50 -9.04 -2.32 3.36
CA ASP A 50 -10.00 -2.46 4.47
C ASP A 50 -9.95 -1.25 5.42
N PHE A 51 -8.76 -0.72 5.70
CA PHE A 51 -8.60 0.44 6.58
C PHE A 51 -9.07 1.75 5.94
N LEU A 52 -8.84 1.92 4.64
CA LEU A 52 -9.16 3.15 3.92
C LEU A 52 -10.61 3.19 3.42
N PHE A 53 -11.27 2.04 3.34
CA PHE A 53 -12.66 1.88 2.88
C PHE A 53 -13.63 2.88 3.53
N ASP A 54 -13.56 3.02 4.86
CA ASP A 54 -14.43 3.91 5.64
C ASP A 54 -13.95 5.38 5.68
N LEU A 55 -12.82 5.71 5.03
CA LEU A 55 -12.24 7.04 5.08
C LEU A 55 -12.69 7.91 3.91
N LYS A 56 -12.76 9.21 4.18
CA LYS A 56 -12.93 10.25 3.16
C LYS A 56 -11.79 11.24 3.20
N ASN A 57 -11.37 11.65 2.02
CA ASN A 57 -10.47 12.78 1.84
C ASN A 57 -11.24 14.09 1.98
N SER A 58 -10.58 15.07 2.59
CA SER A 58 -11.12 16.40 2.85
C SER A 58 -11.34 17.21 1.56
N ASP A 59 -10.65 16.86 0.48
CA ASP A 59 -10.77 17.49 -0.84
C ASP A 59 -11.95 16.95 -1.67
N GLY A 60 -12.73 15.99 -1.13
CA GLY A 60 -13.84 15.33 -1.81
C GLY A 60 -13.41 14.31 -2.87
N LYS A 61 -12.11 14.14 -3.15
CA LYS A 61 -11.59 13.13 -4.06
C LYS A 61 -11.25 11.87 -3.27
N ASN A 62 -12.21 10.95 -3.21
CA ASN A 62 -12.04 9.67 -2.53
C ASN A 62 -11.26 8.66 -3.38
N SER A 63 -10.04 9.01 -3.76
CA SER A 63 -9.10 8.08 -4.36
C SER A 63 -7.67 8.34 -3.88
N GLU A 64 -6.86 7.30 -3.75
CA GLU A 64 -5.44 7.44 -3.43
C GLU A 64 -4.60 6.53 -4.31
N GLN A 65 -3.50 7.06 -4.82
CA GLN A 65 -2.45 6.26 -5.45
C GLN A 65 -1.42 5.96 -4.35
N VAL A 66 -1.22 4.71 -3.98
CA VAL A 66 -0.34 4.31 -2.88
C VAL A 66 0.79 3.44 -3.39
N THR A 67 2.03 3.78 -3.07
CA THR A 67 3.18 2.95 -3.38
C THR A 67 3.53 2.04 -2.22
N ILE A 68 3.56 0.75 -2.50
CA ILE A 68 4.15 -0.27 -1.64
C ILE A 68 5.61 -0.48 -2.04
N VAL A 69 6.52 -0.32 -1.08
CA VAL A 69 7.94 -0.49 -1.27
C VAL A 69 8.36 -1.88 -0.79
N VAL A 70 8.86 -2.71 -1.70
CA VAL A 70 9.49 -3.99 -1.38
C VAL A 70 10.96 -3.73 -1.04
N PRO A 71 11.41 -3.98 0.19
CA PRO A 71 12.77 -3.67 0.59
C PRO A 71 13.79 -4.68 0.03
N ALA A 72 15.04 -4.22 -0.13
CA ALA A 72 16.15 -5.08 -0.54
C ALA A 72 16.44 -6.22 0.46
N LYS A 73 16.11 -6.03 1.74
CA LYS A 73 16.32 -7.00 2.83
C LYS A 73 15.05 -7.16 3.68
N GLY A 74 14.83 -8.37 4.21
CA GLY A 74 13.70 -8.70 5.07
C GLY A 74 12.36 -8.82 4.34
N TYR A 75 11.36 -9.47 4.94
CA TYR A 75 10.14 -9.87 4.22
C TYR A 75 8.97 -8.88 4.36
N ASN A 76 9.23 -7.71 4.92
CA ASN A 76 8.18 -6.79 5.33
C ASN A 76 8.08 -5.64 4.33
N PRO A 77 7.09 -5.66 3.41
CA PRO A 77 6.84 -4.54 2.51
C PRO A 77 6.46 -3.29 3.30
N LYS A 78 6.65 -2.13 2.67
CA LYS A 78 6.49 -0.83 3.32
C LYS A 78 5.55 0.09 2.55
N ILE A 79 5.00 1.08 3.22
CA ILE A 79 4.07 2.07 2.68
C ILE A 79 4.83 3.40 2.57
N ARG A 80 4.72 4.06 1.42
CA ARG A 80 5.22 5.42 1.24
C ARG A 80 4.15 6.43 1.70
N LEU A 81 4.35 7.03 2.88
CA LEU A 81 3.37 7.96 3.46
C LEU A 81 3.19 9.24 2.64
N GLN A 82 4.21 9.63 1.88
CA GLN A 82 4.19 10.82 1.03
C GLN A 82 3.11 10.76 -0.05
N ASP A 83 2.63 9.55 -0.38
CA ASP A 83 1.65 9.36 -1.44
C ASP A 83 0.22 9.76 -0.99
N PHE A 84 -0.05 9.78 0.32
CA PHE A 84 -1.33 10.24 0.86
C PHE A 84 -1.41 11.76 0.87
N ARG A 85 -2.39 12.28 0.10
CA ARG A 85 -2.59 13.72 -0.09
C ARG A 85 -3.20 14.37 1.15
N ASP A 86 -4.23 13.74 1.72
CA ASP A 86 -4.88 14.23 2.94
C ASP A 86 -4.00 13.94 4.16
N LYS A 87 -3.64 15.00 4.90
CA LYS A 87 -2.85 14.91 6.13
C LYS A 87 -3.54 14.03 7.18
N ARG A 88 -4.85 14.11 7.34
CA ARG A 88 -5.62 13.32 8.31
C ARG A 88 -5.50 11.84 7.98
N VAL A 89 -5.70 11.47 6.71
CA VAL A 89 -5.57 10.08 6.26
C VAL A 89 -4.14 9.59 6.45
N ARG A 90 -3.14 10.41 6.07
CA ARG A 90 -1.73 10.09 6.28
C ARG A 90 -1.38 9.85 7.74
N ASP A 91 -1.89 10.67 8.66
CA ASP A 91 -1.65 10.54 10.09
C ASP A 91 -2.32 9.27 10.64
N LEU A 92 -3.55 8.96 10.21
CA LEU A 92 -4.26 7.72 10.55
C LEU A 92 -3.52 6.47 10.07
N VAL A 93 -3.04 6.47 8.81
CA VAL A 93 -2.22 5.39 8.25
C VAL A 93 -0.92 5.24 9.04
N LYS A 94 -0.25 6.34 9.37
CA LYS A 94 0.98 6.32 10.15
C LYS A 94 0.78 5.70 11.54
N ILE A 95 -0.34 5.97 12.20
CA ILE A 95 -0.67 5.39 13.51
C ILE A 95 -0.93 3.89 13.36
N LYS A 96 -1.83 3.50 12.44
CA LYS A 96 -2.25 2.10 12.27
C LYS A 96 -1.13 1.20 11.74
N PHE A 97 -0.29 1.71 10.84
CA PHE A 97 0.72 0.95 10.10
C PHE A 97 2.15 1.41 10.40
N SER A 98 2.41 1.93 11.61
CA SER A 98 3.72 2.50 12.00
C SER A 98 4.93 1.60 11.70
N GLY A 99 4.79 0.27 11.86
CA GLY A 99 5.83 -0.72 11.56
C GLY A 99 6.05 -0.99 10.06
N PHE A 100 5.11 -0.58 9.22
CA PHE A 100 5.14 -0.76 7.76
C PHE A 100 5.49 0.53 7.03
N ILE A 101 5.85 1.62 7.71
CA ILE A 101 6.22 2.86 7.02
C ILE A 101 7.63 2.75 6.41
N TYR A 102 7.77 3.17 5.15
CA TYR A 102 9.06 3.29 4.49
C TYR A 102 9.84 4.46 5.10
N LYS A 103 11.06 4.18 5.56
CA LYS A 103 11.96 5.15 6.23
C LYS A 103 13.23 5.43 5.42
N GLY A 104 13.35 4.90 4.21
CA GLY A 104 14.50 5.19 3.34
C GLY A 104 14.42 6.58 2.73
N SER A 105 15.51 7.05 2.13
CA SER A 105 15.53 8.34 1.45
C SER A 105 14.67 8.31 0.18
N ASP A 106 14.11 9.47 -0.18
CA ASP A 106 13.38 9.62 -1.44
C ASP A 106 14.29 9.34 -2.65
N ASP A 107 15.56 9.70 -2.59
CA ASP A 107 16.52 9.40 -3.67
C ASP A 107 16.65 7.89 -3.92
N SER A 108 16.72 7.09 -2.85
CA SER A 108 16.79 5.63 -2.97
C SER A 108 15.54 5.06 -3.65
N PHE A 109 14.38 5.64 -3.33
CA PHE A 109 13.12 5.25 -3.96
C PHE A 109 13.07 5.67 -5.43
N LEU A 110 13.42 6.92 -5.75
CA LEU A 110 13.36 7.47 -7.09
C LEU A 110 14.26 6.71 -8.08
N ILE A 111 15.46 6.30 -7.65
CA ILE A 111 16.36 5.47 -8.45
C ILE A 111 15.68 4.13 -8.85
N ASN A 112 14.78 3.64 -8.01
CA ASN A 112 14.12 2.35 -8.19
C ASN A 112 12.68 2.45 -8.71
N ILE A 113 12.16 3.64 -9.01
CA ILE A 113 10.72 3.84 -9.33
C ILE A 113 10.23 3.02 -10.54
N ASN A 114 11.15 2.68 -11.45
CA ASN A 114 10.87 1.87 -12.64
C ASN A 114 10.95 0.36 -12.37
N ASN A 115 11.45 -0.07 -11.21
CA ASN A 115 11.53 -1.47 -10.79
C ASN A 115 10.20 -1.94 -10.19
N ARG A 116 9.15 -1.89 -11.01
CA ARG A 116 7.81 -2.32 -10.60
C ARG A 116 7.68 -3.83 -10.64
N VAL A 117 7.10 -4.41 -9.60
CA VAL A 117 6.95 -5.86 -9.41
C VAL A 117 5.51 -6.21 -9.01
N PHE A 118 5.18 -7.50 -8.99
CA PHE A 118 3.90 -8.02 -8.45
C PHE A 118 2.66 -7.27 -9.01
N ARG A 119 2.62 -7.15 -10.34
CA ARG A 119 1.52 -6.50 -11.07
C ARG A 119 0.34 -7.44 -11.22
#